data_AF-A0A368F9Y9-F1
#
_entry.id   AF-A0A368F9Y9-F1
#
_cell.length_a   1.000
_cell.length_b   1.000
_cell.length_c   1.000
_cell.angle_alpha   90.00
_cell.angle_beta   90.00
_cell.angle_gamma   90.00
#
_symmetry.space_group_name_H-M   'P 1'
#
loop_
_entity.id
_entity.type
_entity.pdbx_description
1 polymer ?
#
loop_
_entity_poly.entity_id
_entity_poly.type
_entity_poly.pdbx_seq_one_letter_code
_entity_poly.pdbx_strand_id
1 'polypeptide(L)'
;MNLEGNCPHRPQVPTIFNPGGLAYAANFGAIGTLCVRWAPLTEVSIFISVLTSFTPVSAVVTNPLSGWLCNTSGGWPSAFYSHAAFGLVVFLLWIVCYQDDPQYHPSVSEKELAKIQKNKTRAHIERDSFVPYKEILKNKVIWVVWFNAFVEMVAVTLVLTYAPLYFHVILGYDIGLTGVSQRNIGCGSLTL
;
A
#
# COMPACT_ATOMS: atom_id res chain seq x y z
N MET A 1 -24.88 40.71 2.53
CA MET A 1 -23.73 39.93 3.04
C MET A 1 -23.59 38.75 2.08
N ASN A 2 -22.89 38.98 0.98
CA ASN A 2 -22.75 38.05 -0.13
C ASN A 2 -21.35 37.43 0.00
N LEU A 3 -21.28 36.14 0.31
CA LEU A 3 -20.04 35.35 0.23
C LEU A 3 -20.34 34.03 -0.48
N GLU A 4 -21.08 34.10 -1.59
CA GLU A 4 -20.99 33.06 -2.62
C GLU A 4 -19.70 33.31 -3.40
N GLY A 5 -18.59 32.81 -2.84
CA GLY A 5 -17.32 32.71 -3.52
C GLY A 5 -17.45 31.72 -4.67
N ASN A 6 -17.58 32.26 -5.87
CA ASN A 6 -17.56 31.58 -7.15
C ASN A 6 -16.30 30.69 -7.28
N CYS A 7 -16.42 29.41 -6.94
CA CYS A 7 -15.38 28.41 -7.20
C CYS A 7 -15.39 28.13 -8.72
N PRO A 8 -14.30 28.39 -9.47
CA PRO A 8 -14.29 28.06 -10.89
C PRO A 8 -14.47 26.56 -11.04
N HIS A 9 -15.55 26.16 -11.73
CA HIS A 9 -15.81 24.78 -12.15
C HIS A 9 -14.58 24.25 -12.88
N ARG A 10 -13.76 23.46 -12.19
CA ARG A 10 -12.68 22.71 -12.83
C ARG A 10 -13.36 21.71 -13.78
N PRO A 11 -13.03 21.70 -15.09
CA PRO A 11 -13.57 20.69 -15.98
C PRO A 11 -13.18 19.31 -15.44
N GLN A 12 -14.17 18.46 -15.20
CA GLN A 12 -13.94 17.08 -14.79
C GLN A 12 -13.38 16.33 -16.00
N VAL A 13 -12.06 16.23 -16.06
CA VAL A 13 -11.38 15.42 -17.06
C VAL A 13 -11.74 13.97 -16.75
N PRO A 14 -12.31 13.19 -17.69
CA PRO A 14 -12.59 11.78 -17.45
C PRO A 14 -11.24 11.05 -17.33
N THR A 15 -10.73 10.93 -16.11
CA THR A 15 -9.49 10.22 -15.79
C THR A 15 -9.72 8.71 -15.87
N ILE A 16 -9.78 8.20 -17.11
CA ILE A 16 -9.80 6.76 -17.42
C ILE A 16 -8.52 6.06 -16.93
N PHE A 17 -7.45 6.82 -16.66
CA PHE A 17 -6.19 6.30 -16.17
C PHE A 17 -5.77 7.02 -14.89
N ASN A 18 -5.93 6.37 -13.74
CA ASN A 18 -5.35 6.80 -12.48
C ASN A 18 -3.99 6.09 -12.28
N PRO A 19 -2.86 6.73 -12.61
CA PRO A 19 -1.55 6.11 -12.47
C PRO A 19 -1.22 5.73 -11.03
N GLY A 20 -1.80 6.41 -10.04
CA GLY A 20 -1.60 6.09 -8.62
C GLY A 20 -2.16 4.72 -8.23
N GLY A 21 -3.33 4.37 -8.77
CA GLY A 21 -3.96 3.06 -8.52
C GLY A 21 -3.14 1.89 -9.09
N LEU A 22 -2.55 2.08 -10.27
CA LEU A 22 -1.70 1.07 -10.90
C LEU A 22 -0.39 0.86 -10.13
N ALA A 23 0.25 1.94 -9.70
CA ALA A 23 1.45 1.86 -8.87
C ALA A 23 1.16 1.14 -7.54
N TYR A 24 0.04 1.44 -6.91
CA TYR A 24 -0.37 0.78 -5.66
C TYR A 24 -0.64 -0.73 -5.85
N ALA A 25 -1.30 -1.12 -6.95
CA ALA A 25 -1.53 -2.53 -7.26
C ALA A 25 -0.23 -3.30 -7.54
N ALA A 26 0.72 -2.68 -8.24
CA ALA A 26 2.02 -3.30 -8.55
C ALA A 26 2.84 -3.62 -7.28
N ASN A 27 2.69 -2.82 -6.21
CA ASN A 27 3.40 -3.05 -4.95
C ASN A 27 3.09 -4.44 -4.35
N PHE A 28 1.84 -4.88 -4.34
CA PHE A 28 1.48 -6.20 -3.80
C PHE A 28 2.08 -7.35 -4.62
N GLY A 29 2.19 -7.17 -5.95
CA GLY A 29 2.88 -8.11 -6.81
C GLY A 29 4.38 -8.20 -6.50
N ALA A 30 5.03 -7.05 -6.28
CA ALA A 30 6.43 -6.98 -5.89
C ALA A 30 6.72 -7.60 -4.52
N ILE A 31 5.86 -7.37 -3.53
CA ILE A 31 5.97 -8.01 -2.20
C ILE A 31 5.89 -9.54 -2.34
N GLY A 32 4.98 -10.04 -3.18
CA GLY A 32 4.84 -11.47 -3.44
C GLY A 32 6.11 -12.09 -4.05
N THR A 33 6.67 -11.46 -5.09
CA THR A 33 7.90 -11.97 -5.74
C THR A 33 9.11 -11.89 -4.83
N LEU A 34 9.23 -10.82 -4.04
CA LEU A 34 10.27 -10.66 -3.02
C LEU A 34 10.20 -11.79 -1.99
N CYS A 35 9.02 -12.06 -1.44
CA CYS A 35 8.83 -13.12 -0.44
C CYS A 35 9.19 -14.51 -0.99
N VAL A 36 8.78 -14.83 -2.22
CA VAL A 36 9.11 -16.13 -2.85
C VAL A 36 10.62 -16.33 -2.96
N ARG A 37 11.39 -15.26 -3.18
CA ARG A 37 12.85 -15.31 -3.34
C ARG A 37 13.61 -15.26 -2.03
N TRP A 38 13.26 -14.31 -1.17
CA TRP A 38 14.02 -13.97 0.05
C TRP A 38 13.54 -14.69 1.31
N ALA A 39 12.27 -15.09 1.40
CA ALA A 39 11.76 -15.76 2.59
C ALA A 39 11.95 -17.29 2.52
N PRO A 40 12.26 -17.97 3.63
CA PRO A 40 12.11 -19.43 3.74
C PRO A 40 10.64 -19.84 3.56
N LEU A 41 10.36 -20.96 2.88
CA LEU A 41 8.99 -21.39 2.59
C LEU A 41 8.13 -21.61 3.86
N THR A 42 8.75 -22.01 4.97
CA THR A 42 8.08 -22.24 6.25
C THR A 42 7.68 -20.95 6.96
N GLU A 43 8.33 -19.83 6.63
CA GLU A 43 8.20 -18.54 7.32
C GLU A 43 7.65 -17.44 6.39
N VAL A 44 7.22 -17.80 5.17
CA VAL A 44 6.79 -16.84 4.13
C VAL A 44 5.63 -15.95 4.58
N SER A 45 4.70 -16.48 5.38
CA SER A 45 3.57 -15.72 5.91
C SER A 45 4.02 -14.61 6.86
N ILE A 46 5.03 -14.87 7.70
CA ILE A 46 5.59 -13.88 8.63
C ILE A 46 6.24 -12.75 7.83
N PHE A 47 7.01 -13.09 6.78
CA PHE A 47 7.61 -12.09 5.90
C PHE A 47 6.54 -11.22 5.22
N ILE A 48 5.48 -11.82 4.68
CA ILE A 48 4.37 -11.08 4.06
C ILE A 48 3.70 -10.16 5.09
N SER A 49 3.42 -10.63 6.31
CA SER A 49 2.80 -9.82 7.36
C SER A 49 3.67 -8.62 7.74
N VAL A 50 4.97 -8.81 7.91
CA VAL A 50 5.91 -7.72 8.20
C VAL A 50 5.94 -6.73 7.03
N LEU A 51 6.07 -7.22 5.80
CA LEU A 51 6.11 -6.40 4.59
C LEU A 51 4.78 -5.73 4.25
N THR A 52 3.66 -6.12 4.86
CA THR A 52 2.35 -5.47 4.65
C THR A 52 2.03 -4.51 5.80
N SER A 53 2.69 -4.66 6.96
CA SER A 53 2.47 -3.83 8.14
C SER A 53 2.89 -2.37 7.95
N PHE A 54 3.70 -2.04 6.94
CA PHE A 54 4.08 -0.66 6.65
C PHE A 54 2.88 0.22 6.27
N THR A 55 1.82 -0.34 5.67
CA THR A 55 0.65 0.42 5.22
C THR A 55 0.00 1.20 6.36
N PRO A 56 -0.47 0.57 7.46
CA PRO A 56 -1.04 1.31 8.59
C PRO A 56 0.00 2.19 9.30
N VAL A 57 1.25 1.75 9.43
CA VAL A 57 2.32 2.54 10.09
C VAL A 57 2.59 3.85 9.34
N SER A 58 2.68 3.78 8.01
CA SER A 58 2.91 4.95 7.16
C SER A 58 1.78 5.96 7.31
N ALA A 59 0.53 5.50 7.36
CA ALA A 59 -0.62 6.36 7.58
C ALA A 59 -0.53 7.08 8.93
N VAL A 60 -0.23 6.36 10.02
CA VAL A 60 -0.12 6.96 11.36
C VAL A 60 0.95 8.06 11.45
N VAL A 61 2.04 7.94 10.69
CA VAL A 61 3.13 8.94 10.69
C VAL A 61 2.87 10.09 9.71
N THR A 62 2.48 9.75 8.48
CA THR A 62 2.30 10.70 7.36
C THR A 62 1.15 11.66 7.61
N ASN A 63 0.09 11.17 8.24
CA ASN A 63 -1.12 11.91 8.49
C ASN A 63 -0.88 13.14 9.40
N PRO A 64 -0.42 13.00 10.66
CA PRO A 64 -0.09 14.14 11.50
C PRO A 64 0.97 15.06 10.89
N LEU A 65 1.99 14.47 10.24
CA LEU A 65 3.07 15.24 9.61
C LEU A 65 2.54 16.15 8.51
N SER A 66 1.66 15.64 7.66
CA SER A 66 0.98 16.40 6.61
C SER A 66 0.10 17.49 7.21
N GLY A 67 -0.67 17.17 8.26
CA GLY A 67 -1.49 18.15 8.98
C GLY A 67 -0.66 19.30 9.57
N TRP A 68 0.50 19.00 10.16
CA TRP A 68 1.41 20.00 10.70
C TRP A 68 2.04 20.86 9.59
N LEU A 69 2.51 20.25 8.50
CA LEU A 69 3.11 20.95 7.37
C LEU A 69 2.10 21.87 6.66
N CYS A 70 0.83 21.47 6.55
CA CYS A 70 -0.23 22.29 5.97
C CYS A 70 -0.55 23.55 6.80
N ASN A 71 -0.27 23.56 8.10
CA ASN A 71 -0.43 24.74 8.97
C ASN A 71 0.76 25.71 8.91
N THR A 72 1.85 25.33 8.24
CA THR A 72 3.02 26.19 8.05
C THR A 72 2.76 27.19 6.92
N SER A 73 3.53 28.29 6.86
CA SER A 73 3.43 29.34 5.83
C SER A 73 3.54 28.84 4.37
N GLY A 74 4.00 27.61 4.15
CA GLY A 74 4.06 26.95 2.85
C GLY A 74 2.75 26.29 2.38
N GLY A 75 1.72 26.22 3.23
CA GLY A 75 0.40 25.67 2.89
C GLY A 75 0.42 24.20 2.50
N TRP A 76 -0.55 23.78 1.68
CA TRP A 76 -0.65 22.39 1.22
C TRP A 76 0.54 21.92 0.34
N PRO A 77 1.16 22.75 -0.54
CA PRO A 77 2.25 22.29 -1.40
C PRO A 77 3.50 21.83 -0.63
N SER A 78 3.81 22.43 0.52
CA SER A 78 4.98 22.04 1.31
C SER A 78 4.91 20.60 1.81
N ALA A 79 3.72 20.08 2.09
CA ALA A 79 3.54 18.67 2.45
C ALA A 79 3.90 17.75 1.27
N PHE A 80 3.53 18.09 0.03
CA PHE A 80 3.87 17.26 -1.12
C PHE A 80 5.37 17.25 -1.39
N TYR A 81 6.04 18.40 -1.32
CA TYR A 81 7.49 18.48 -1.53
C TYR A 81 8.28 17.73 -0.45
N SER A 82 7.86 17.75 0.82
CA SER A 82 8.55 17.02 1.88
C SER A 82 8.45 15.50 1.70
N HIS A 83 7.27 14.98 1.34
CA HIS A 83 7.07 13.56 1.09
C HIS A 83 7.82 13.11 -0.17
N ALA A 84 7.85 13.95 -1.21
CA ALA A 84 8.63 13.68 -2.41
C ALA A 84 10.14 13.62 -2.13
N ALA A 85 10.68 14.57 -1.33
CA ALA A 85 12.08 14.57 -0.94
C ALA A 85 12.44 13.33 -0.10
N PHE A 86 11.59 12.98 0.88
CA PHE A 86 11.79 11.78 1.69
C PHE A 86 11.76 10.51 0.83
N GLY A 87 10.77 10.40 -0.08
CA GLY A 87 10.66 9.28 -1.02
C GLY A 87 11.89 9.14 -1.90
N LEU A 88 12.46 10.25 -2.38
CA LEU A 88 13.68 10.25 -3.19
C LEU A 88 14.89 9.73 -2.39
N VAL A 89 15.05 10.16 -1.15
CA VAL A 89 16.14 9.67 -0.27
C VAL A 89 16.00 8.16 -0.03
N VAL A 90 14.79 7.69 0.30
CA VAL A 90 14.53 6.27 0.50
C VAL A 90 14.77 5.46 -0.77
N PHE A 91 14.39 5.99 -1.93
CA PHE A 91 14.63 5.35 -3.22
C PHE A 91 16.12 5.23 -3.55
N LEU A 92 16.92 6.27 -3.28
CA LEU A 92 18.36 6.22 -3.45
C LEU A 92 19.01 5.19 -2.50
N LEU A 93 18.57 5.15 -1.24
CA LEU A 93 19.03 4.13 -0.29
C LEU A 93 18.64 2.72 -0.75
N TRP A 94 17.44 2.56 -1.30
CA TRP A 94 17.00 1.28 -1.86
C TRP A 94 17.90 0.82 -3.02
N ILE A 95 18.25 1.70 -3.95
CA ILE A 95 19.14 1.36 -5.08
C ILE A 95 20.51 0.85 -4.59
N VAL A 96 21.04 1.44 -3.51
CA VAL A 96 22.37 1.06 -2.99
C VAL A 96 22.31 -0.22 -2.17
N CYS A 97 21.25 -0.41 -1.38
CA CYS A 97 21.15 -1.50 -0.42
C CYS A 97 20.48 -2.76 -0.97
N TYR A 98 19.58 -2.64 -1.95
CA TYR A 98 18.74 -3.75 -2.40
C TYR A 98 19.32 -4.43 -3.64
N GLN A 99 19.53 -5.75 -3.54
CA GLN A 99 19.86 -6.63 -4.66
C GLN A 99 18.72 -7.62 -4.87
N ASP A 100 18.32 -7.87 -6.12
CA ASP A 100 17.20 -8.78 -6.43
C ASP A 100 17.45 -10.23 -6.01
N ASP A 101 18.69 -10.68 -6.11
CA ASP A 101 19.08 -12.08 -5.88
C ASP A 101 19.88 -12.21 -4.58
N PRO A 102 19.40 -13.02 -3.61
CA PRO A 102 20.07 -13.21 -2.32
C PRO A 102 21.44 -13.90 -2.47
N GLN A 103 21.71 -14.53 -3.61
CA GLN A 103 22.99 -15.17 -3.92
C GLN A 103 24.13 -14.16 -4.16
N TYR A 104 23.81 -12.97 -4.66
CA TYR A 104 24.79 -11.93 -4.96
C TYR A 104 24.84 -10.84 -3.89
N HIS A 105 24.06 -10.98 -2.82
CA HIS A 105 23.97 -9.98 -1.79
C HIS A 105 25.11 -10.14 -0.77
N PRO A 106 25.98 -9.12 -0.58
CA PRO A 106 27.20 -9.25 0.23
C PRO A 106 26.91 -9.46 1.73
N SER A 107 25.71 -9.14 2.20
CA SER A 107 25.30 -9.34 3.60
C SER A 107 24.67 -10.70 3.89
N VAL A 108 24.44 -11.56 2.89
CA VAL A 108 23.81 -12.87 3.09
C VAL A 108 24.90 -13.93 3.31
N SER A 109 24.87 -14.60 4.46
CA SER A 109 25.80 -15.69 4.76
C SER A 109 25.42 -16.97 3.99
N GLU A 110 26.39 -17.80 3.62
CA GLU A 110 26.14 -19.11 2.99
C GLU A 110 25.18 -19.99 3.81
N LYS A 111 25.25 -19.92 5.14
CA LYS A 111 24.33 -20.66 6.03
C LYS A 111 22.89 -20.17 5.90
N GLU A 112 22.70 -18.87 5.76
CA GLU A 112 21.39 -18.25 5.59
C GLU A 112 20.84 -18.55 4.20
N LEU A 113 21.68 -18.45 3.17
CA LEU A 113 21.32 -18.80 1.79
C LEU A 113 20.85 -20.26 1.69
N ALA A 114 21.54 -21.19 2.36
CA ALA A 114 21.13 -22.59 2.43
C ALA A 114 19.77 -22.77 3.12
N LYS A 115 19.44 -21.97 4.15
CA LYS A 115 18.12 -21.98 4.81
C LYS A 115 17.04 -21.43 3.89
N ILE A 116 17.31 -20.34 3.16
CA ILE A 116 16.37 -19.71 2.22
C ILE A 116 16.05 -20.64 1.05
N GLN A 117 17.05 -21.31 0.49
CA GLN A 117 16.89 -22.20 -0.66
C GLN A 117 16.35 -23.59 -0.29
N LYS A 118 16.35 -23.95 1.00
CA LYS A 118 15.84 -25.23 1.48
C LYS A 118 14.38 -25.43 1.05
N ASN A 119 14.12 -26.56 0.39
CA ASN A 119 12.80 -26.96 -0.15
C ASN A 119 12.26 -26.09 -1.30
N LYS A 120 13.02 -25.15 -1.86
CA LYS A 120 12.60 -24.37 -3.04
C LYS A 120 12.89 -25.14 -4.34
N THR A 121 11.89 -25.26 -5.21
CA THR A 121 12.04 -25.83 -6.55
C THR A 121 12.74 -24.84 -7.49
N ARG A 122 13.36 -25.30 -8.58
CA ARG A 122 13.92 -24.43 -9.63
C ARG A 122 12.95 -23.35 -10.11
N ALA A 123 11.65 -23.65 -10.19
CA ALA A 123 10.60 -22.68 -10.53
C ALA A 123 10.45 -21.51 -9.53
N HIS A 124 10.97 -21.63 -8.31
CA HIS A 124 10.96 -20.56 -7.31
C HIS A 124 12.24 -19.70 -7.35
N ILE A 125 13.27 -20.18 -8.05
CA ILE A 125 14.62 -19.61 -8.11
C ILE A 125 14.87 -18.98 -9.48
N GLU A 126 14.51 -19.67 -10.56
CA GLU A 126 14.71 -19.24 -11.94
C GLU A 126 13.56 -18.32 -12.41
N ARG A 127 13.89 -17.24 -13.14
CA ARG A 127 12.89 -16.31 -13.72
C ARG A 127 12.06 -16.93 -14.85
N ASP A 128 12.55 -18.00 -15.47
CA ASP A 128 12.09 -18.45 -16.80
C ASP A 128 11.22 -19.73 -16.76
N SER A 129 10.60 -20.03 -15.62
CA SER A 129 9.72 -21.19 -15.53
C SER A 129 8.41 -20.97 -16.29
N PHE A 130 8.03 -21.90 -17.16
CA PHE A 130 6.75 -21.90 -17.85
C PHE A 130 5.58 -21.91 -16.84
N VAL A 131 4.78 -20.84 -16.82
CA VAL A 131 3.60 -20.71 -15.94
C VAL A 131 2.36 -21.27 -16.67
N PRO A 132 1.74 -22.36 -16.17
CA PRO A 132 0.57 -22.96 -16.84
C PRO A 132 -0.71 -22.18 -16.51
N TYR A 133 -0.91 -21.01 -17.14
CA TYR A 133 -2.06 -20.13 -16.90
C TYR A 133 -3.43 -20.82 -17.06
N LYS A 134 -3.55 -21.76 -18.01
CA LYS A 134 -4.80 -22.49 -18.24
C LYS A 134 -5.18 -23.40 -17.06
N GLU A 135 -4.19 -23.99 -16.40
CA GLU A 135 -4.43 -24.89 -15.26
C GLU A 135 -4.71 -24.09 -13.98
N ILE A 136 -4.09 -22.91 -13.83
CA ILE A 136 -4.40 -21.94 -12.77
C ILE A 136 -5.88 -21.54 -12.86
N LEU A 137 -6.36 -21.14 -14.04
CA LEU A 137 -7.74 -20.68 -14.23
C LEU A 137 -8.80 -21.78 -14.04
N LYS A 138 -8.44 -23.05 -14.24
CA LYS A 138 -9.36 -24.19 -13.99
C LYS A 138 -9.43 -24.60 -12.52
N ASN A 139 -8.47 -24.19 -11.69
CA ASN A 139 -8.40 -24.63 -10.31
C ASN A 139 -9.42 -23.89 -9.43
N LYS A 140 -10.37 -24.66 -8.86
CA LYS A 140 -11.41 -24.12 -7.97
C LYS A 140 -10.86 -23.40 -6.73
N VAL A 141 -9.73 -23.86 -6.19
CA VAL A 141 -9.11 -23.26 -5.00
C VAL A 141 -8.73 -21.80 -5.26
N ILE A 142 -8.23 -21.50 -6.46
CA ILE A 142 -7.80 -20.14 -6.82
C ILE A 142 -8.99 -19.19 -6.88
N TRP A 143 -10.11 -19.63 -7.44
CA TRP A 143 -11.35 -18.86 -7.46
C TRP A 143 -11.88 -18.56 -6.06
N VAL A 144 -11.84 -19.55 -5.15
CA VAL A 144 -12.26 -19.34 -3.75
C VAL A 144 -11.36 -18.32 -3.06
N VAL A 145 -10.04 -18.38 -3.27
CA VAL A 145 -9.09 -17.41 -2.69
C VAL A 145 -9.36 -15.99 -3.22
N TRP A 146 -9.59 -15.84 -4.52
CA TRP A 146 -9.92 -14.53 -5.10
C TRP A 146 -11.25 -13.98 -4.59
N PHE A 147 -12.27 -14.82 -4.49
CA PHE A 147 -13.55 -14.41 -3.94
C PHE A 147 -13.41 -13.98 -2.48
N ASN A 148 -12.65 -14.73 -1.68
CA ASN A 148 -12.37 -14.37 -0.28
C ASN A 148 -11.67 -13.01 -0.17
N ALA A 149 -10.61 -12.79 -0.95
CA ALA A 149 -9.88 -11.52 -0.97
C ALA A 149 -10.77 -10.34 -1.40
N PHE A 150 -11.67 -10.57 -2.37
CA PHE A 150 -12.64 -9.56 -2.79
C PHE A 150 -13.62 -9.20 -1.66
N VAL A 151 -14.21 -10.21 -1.01
CA VAL A 151 -15.14 -9.99 0.11
C VAL A 151 -14.45 -9.27 1.26
N GLU A 152 -13.22 -9.64 1.59
CA GLU A 152 -12.41 -8.98 2.62
C GLU A 152 -12.21 -7.50 2.31
N MET A 153 -11.77 -7.16 1.09
CA MET A 153 -11.56 -5.76 0.68
C MET A 153 -12.86 -4.94 0.71
N VAL A 154 -13.98 -5.52 0.26
CA VAL A 154 -15.29 -4.86 0.29
C VAL A 154 -15.74 -4.63 1.74
N ALA A 155 -15.61 -5.64 2.60
CA ALA A 155 -16.02 -5.55 4.00
C ALA A 155 -15.22 -4.47 4.75
N VAL A 156 -13.88 -4.45 4.60
CA VAL A 156 -13.01 -3.46 5.23
C VAL A 156 -13.36 -2.05 4.76
N THR A 157 -13.55 -1.87 3.44
CA THR A 157 -13.88 -0.56 2.87
C THR A 157 -15.25 -0.07 3.34
N LEU A 158 -16.24 -0.96 3.40
CA LEU A 158 -17.58 -0.64 3.90
C LEU A 158 -17.51 -0.19 5.36
N VAL A 159 -16.85 -0.97 6.22
CA VAL A 159 -16.71 -0.62 7.64
C VAL A 159 -16.02 0.73 7.80
N LEU A 160 -14.91 0.97 7.12
CA LEU A 160 -14.18 2.25 7.24
C LEU A 160 -14.98 3.46 6.73
N THR A 161 -15.81 3.27 5.71
CA THR A 161 -16.63 4.34 5.12
C THR A 161 -17.84 4.67 5.97
N TYR A 162 -18.55 3.65 6.46
CA TYR A 162 -19.82 3.83 7.18
C TYR A 162 -19.66 3.92 8.69
N ALA A 163 -18.55 3.46 9.27
CA ALA A 163 -18.27 3.62 10.70
C ALA A 163 -18.37 5.09 11.17
N PRO A 164 -17.71 6.09 10.55
CA PRO A 164 -17.82 7.47 11.00
C PRO A 164 -19.24 8.02 10.88
N LEU A 165 -19.98 7.64 9.83
CA LEU A 165 -21.38 8.04 9.65
C LEU A 165 -22.27 7.47 10.76
N TYR A 166 -22.07 6.21 11.12
CA TYR A 166 -22.83 5.54 12.19
C TYR A 166 -22.60 6.21 13.55
N PHE A 167 -21.34 6.48 13.91
CA PHE A 167 -20.99 7.14 15.18
C PHE A 167 -21.53 8.58 15.27
N HIS A 168 -21.58 9.31 14.17
CA HIS A 168 -22.12 10.65 14.15
C HIS A 168 -23.66 10.67 14.20
N VAL A 169 -24.33 9.94 13.30
CA VAL A 169 -25.79 10.04 13.10
C VAL A 169 -26.59 9.34 14.19
N ILE A 170 -26.12 8.19 14.68
CA ILE A 170 -26.90 7.36 15.62
C ILE A 170 -26.43 7.56 17.05
N LEU A 171 -25.11 7.67 17.29
CA LEU A 171 -24.56 7.86 18.64
C LEU A 171 -24.44 9.33 19.05
N GLY A 172 -24.60 10.29 18.13
CA GLY A 172 -24.59 11.72 18.44
C GLY A 172 -23.24 12.25 18.92
N TYR A 173 -22.13 11.56 18.64
CA TYR A 173 -20.79 12.01 19.02
C TYR A 173 -20.31 13.11 18.07
N ASP A 174 -19.81 14.23 18.63
CA ASP A 174 -19.34 15.37 17.85
C ASP A 174 -18.11 14.99 17.01
N ILE A 175 -18.21 15.16 15.68
CA ILE A 175 -17.15 14.82 14.73
C ILE A 175 -15.92 15.73 14.88
N GLY A 176 -15.99 16.77 15.72
CA GLY A 176 -14.87 17.68 16.01
C GLY A 176 -13.66 17.00 16.64
N LEU A 177 -13.88 15.97 17.47
CA LEU A 177 -12.80 15.22 18.16
C LEU A 177 -12.43 13.91 17.44
N THR A 178 -13.43 13.21 16.89
CA THR A 178 -13.21 12.02 16.04
C THR A 178 -12.56 12.40 14.71
N GLY A 179 -12.78 13.64 14.28
CA GLY A 179 -12.10 14.28 13.16
C GLY A 179 -10.61 14.47 13.41
N VAL A 180 -10.06 14.46 14.63
CA VAL A 180 -8.58 14.49 14.76
C VAL A 180 -7.96 13.15 14.35
N SER A 181 -8.72 12.05 14.47
CA SER A 181 -8.34 10.73 13.98
C SER A 181 -8.66 10.52 12.48
N GLN A 182 -9.72 11.16 11.96
CA GLN A 182 -10.14 11.07 10.54
C GLN A 182 -9.79 12.27 9.61
N ARG A 183 -9.35 13.43 10.13
CA ARG A 183 -9.00 14.62 9.31
C ARG A 183 -7.87 14.35 8.32
N ASN A 184 -7.11 13.28 8.51
CA ASN A 184 -6.07 12.87 7.59
C ASN A 184 -6.42 11.72 6.66
N ILE A 185 -7.64 11.17 6.72
CA ILE A 185 -8.08 10.10 5.81
C ILE A 185 -9.14 10.63 4.81
N GLY A 186 -9.90 11.66 5.19
CA GLY A 186 -11.00 12.19 4.35
C GLY A 186 -10.65 13.30 3.35
N CYS A 187 -9.47 13.94 3.43
CA CYS A 187 -9.11 15.07 2.55
C CYS A 187 -8.15 14.70 1.40
N GLY A 188 -7.83 13.41 1.23
CA GLY A 188 -6.98 12.91 0.13
C GLY A 188 -7.64 11.92 -0.83
N SER A 189 -8.78 11.31 -0.46
CA SER A 189 -9.42 10.26 -1.28
C SER A 189 -10.79 10.64 -1.87
N LEU A 190 -11.22 11.91 -1.76
CA LEU A 190 -12.45 12.42 -2.40
C LEU A 190 -12.19 13.39 -3.56
N THR A 191 -10.97 13.38 -4.11
CA THR A 191 -10.68 13.97 -5.43
C THR A 191 -10.03 12.96 -6.37
N LEU A 192 -10.76 11.86 -6.58
CA LEU A 192 -10.74 11.11 -7.83
C LEU A 192 -12.18 10.93 -8.31
#